data_AF-A0A9J6FQK9-F1
#
_entry.id   AF-A0A9J6FQK9-F1
#
_cell.length_a   1.000
_cell.length_b   1.000
_cell.length_c   1.000
_cell.angle_alpha   90.00
_cell.angle_beta   90.00
_cell.angle_gamma   90.00
#
_symmetry.space_group_name_H-M   'P 1'
#
loop_
_entity.id
_entity.type
_entity.pdbx_description
1 polymer ?
#
loop_
_entity_poly.entity_id
_entity_poly.type
_entity_poly.pdbx_seq_one_letter_code
_entity_poly.pdbx_strand_id
1 'polypeptide(L)'
;MDGVLVTISLVDFLLTFVADGSPRIFGILRVFRLLRSLRPLRVINRAPGLKLVVQTLMSSLRPIGNIVLICCTFFIIFGILGVQALMALFVLSSKDGWVNIMYSGLDAVGEGIQPIENYNEWRLLYFISFLLLVAFFVLNMFVGVVVENFHRCREEQEREERALRAAKRARKLEKKRRRMRETPYYAGYSRPRLFTHNIVTSKYFDLAIAAVIGLNVVTMAMEFYRMPLELEYALKIFNYFFTAVFLLELSMKVVALGIPRYLTDK
;
A
#
# COMPACT_ATOMS: atom_id res chain seq x y z
N MET A 1 -18.34 20.63 -8.07
CA MET A 1 -19.10 19.86 -7.07
C MET A 1 -20.03 20.76 -6.27
N ASP A 2 -19.57 21.89 -5.71
CA ASP A 2 -20.47 22.79 -4.94
C ASP A 2 -21.64 23.35 -5.76
N GLY A 3 -21.41 23.74 -7.03
CA GLY A 3 -22.48 24.16 -7.94
C GLY A 3 -23.53 23.06 -8.22
N VAL A 4 -23.12 21.79 -8.31
CA VAL A 4 -24.04 20.65 -8.53
C VAL A 4 -24.91 20.38 -7.30
N LEU A 5 -24.36 20.57 -6.09
CA LEU A 5 -25.14 20.43 -4.85
C LEU A 5 -26.15 21.58 -4.66
N VAL A 6 -25.79 22.79 -5.10
CA VAL A 6 -26.68 23.95 -5.11
C VAL A 6 -27.81 23.75 -6.12
N THR A 7 -27.51 23.26 -7.33
CA THR A 7 -28.56 22.98 -8.34
C THR A 7 -29.51 21.87 -7.91
N ILE A 8 -29.00 20.78 -7.29
CA ILE A 8 -29.85 19.72 -6.72
C ILE A 8 -30.80 20.28 -5.64
N SER A 9 -30.28 21.17 -4.78
CA SER A 9 -31.06 21.78 -3.69
C SER A 9 -32.11 22.76 -4.22
N LEU A 10 -31.79 23.49 -5.29
CA LEU A 10 -32.69 24.40 -6.00
C LEU A 10 -33.82 23.63 -6.71
N VAL A 11 -33.48 22.55 -7.41
CA VAL A 11 -34.43 21.68 -8.11
C VAL A 11 -35.40 21.03 -7.12
N ASP A 12 -34.94 20.56 -5.97
CA ASP A 12 -35.81 19.99 -4.93
C ASP A 12 -36.76 21.04 -4.32
N PHE A 13 -36.30 22.29 -4.16
CA PHE A 13 -37.16 23.40 -3.72
C PHE A 13 -38.23 23.74 -4.76
N LEU A 14 -37.85 23.86 -6.03
CA LEU A 14 -38.76 24.10 -7.16
C LEU A 14 -39.79 22.98 -7.34
N LEU A 15 -39.35 21.72 -7.27
CA LEU A 15 -40.24 20.57 -7.40
C LEU A 15 -41.20 20.47 -6.22
N THR A 16 -40.76 20.80 -4.99
CA THR A 16 -41.66 20.80 -3.82
C THR A 16 -42.76 21.86 -3.96
N PHE A 17 -42.46 22.99 -4.61
CA PHE A 17 -43.44 24.06 -4.86
C PHE A 17 -44.45 23.70 -5.97
N VAL A 18 -44.03 22.94 -6.98
CA VAL A 18 -44.88 22.53 -8.12
C VAL A 18 -45.71 21.27 -7.81
N ALA A 19 -45.32 20.47 -6.81
CA ALA A 19 -45.86 19.13 -6.57
C ALA A 19 -47.19 19.05 -5.79
N ASP A 20 -47.82 20.17 -5.43
CA ASP A 20 -48.92 20.26 -4.44
C ASP A 20 -50.26 19.60 -4.84
N GLY A 21 -50.26 18.70 -5.84
CA GLY A 21 -51.48 18.05 -6.32
C GLY A 21 -51.33 16.68 -6.99
N SER A 22 -50.14 16.05 -7.04
CA SER A 22 -49.98 14.75 -7.73
C SER A 22 -49.16 13.72 -6.93
N PRO A 23 -49.73 12.54 -6.60
CA PRO A 23 -49.07 11.48 -5.82
C PRO A 23 -47.84 10.87 -6.52
N ARG A 24 -47.72 10.95 -7.85
CA ARG A 24 -46.52 10.48 -8.59
C ARG A 24 -45.31 11.39 -8.36
N ILE A 25 -45.54 12.68 -8.13
CA ILE A 25 -44.46 13.66 -7.91
C ILE A 25 -43.85 13.48 -6.53
N PHE A 26 -44.64 13.04 -5.54
CA PHE A 26 -44.14 12.71 -4.20
C PHE A 26 -43.10 11.58 -4.19
N GLY A 27 -43.21 10.59 -5.09
CA GLY A 27 -42.20 9.53 -5.24
C GLY A 27 -40.86 10.06 -5.76
N ILE A 28 -40.90 10.90 -6.79
CA ILE A 28 -39.71 11.54 -7.38
C ILE A 28 -39.05 12.50 -6.38
N LEU A 29 -39.84 13.27 -5.62
CA LEU A 29 -39.33 14.13 -4.55
C LEU A 29 -38.56 13.35 -3.47
N ARG A 30 -38.95 12.10 -3.15
CA ARG A 30 -38.17 11.27 -2.21
C ARG A 30 -36.77 10.95 -2.74
N VAL A 31 -36.63 10.68 -4.04
CA VAL A 31 -35.33 10.43 -4.68
C VAL A 31 -34.45 11.69 -4.65
N PHE A 32 -35.00 12.85 -4.98
CA PHE A 32 -34.26 14.12 -4.89
C PHE A 32 -33.86 14.48 -3.45
N ARG A 33 -34.70 14.16 -2.46
CA ARG A 33 -34.35 14.29 -1.04
C ARG A 33 -33.19 13.37 -0.64
N LEU A 34 -33.08 12.16 -1.20
CA LEU A 34 -31.95 11.26 -0.95
C LEU A 34 -30.62 11.81 -1.48
N LEU A 35 -30.63 12.60 -2.56
CA LEU A 35 -29.42 13.27 -3.07
C LEU A 35 -28.84 14.29 -2.07
N ARG A 36 -29.61 14.75 -1.08
CA ARG A 36 -29.09 15.57 0.02
C ARG A 36 -28.15 14.79 0.95
N SER A 37 -28.19 13.45 0.94
CA SER A 37 -27.22 12.62 1.66
C SER A 37 -25.79 12.76 1.09
N LEU A 38 -25.63 13.28 -0.12
CA LEU A 38 -24.36 13.56 -0.79
C LEU A 38 -23.66 14.83 -0.27
N ARG A 39 -24.28 15.61 0.62
CA ARG A 39 -23.69 16.82 1.22
C ARG A 39 -22.30 16.64 1.84
N PRO A 40 -21.93 15.48 2.45
CA PRO A 40 -20.57 15.23 2.94
C PRO A 40 -19.49 15.27 1.84
N LEU A 41 -19.82 15.09 0.56
CA LEU A 41 -18.85 15.17 -0.55
C LEU A 41 -18.19 16.55 -0.69
N ARG A 42 -18.79 17.62 -0.13
CA ARG A 42 -18.15 18.95 -0.04
C ARG A 42 -16.82 18.92 0.73
N VAL A 43 -16.61 17.89 1.56
CA VAL A 43 -15.36 17.69 2.31
C VAL A 43 -14.18 17.43 1.37
N ILE A 44 -14.40 16.86 0.18
CA ILE A 44 -13.36 16.67 -0.84
C ILE A 44 -12.74 18.02 -1.25
N ASN A 45 -13.54 19.09 -1.33
CA ASN A 45 -13.06 20.43 -1.66
C ASN A 45 -12.43 21.15 -0.46
N ARG A 46 -12.76 20.75 0.78
CA ARG A 46 -12.21 21.35 2.01
C ARG A 46 -10.94 20.69 2.51
N ALA A 47 -10.75 19.39 2.26
CA ALA A 47 -9.62 18.62 2.75
C ALA A 47 -8.62 18.35 1.60
N PRO A 48 -7.43 18.98 1.59
CA PRO A 48 -6.46 18.82 0.50
C PRO A 48 -5.97 17.38 0.33
N GLY A 49 -5.87 16.59 1.42
CA GLY A 49 -5.51 15.17 1.36
C GLY A 49 -6.54 14.31 0.64
N LEU A 50 -7.84 14.52 0.91
CA LEU A 50 -8.91 13.79 0.22
C LEU A 50 -9.01 14.19 -1.25
N LYS A 51 -8.78 15.47 -1.55
CA LYS A 51 -8.70 15.98 -2.93
C LYS A 51 -7.61 15.28 -3.75
N LEU A 52 -6.43 15.10 -3.16
CA LEU A 52 -5.32 14.41 -3.82
C LEU A 52 -5.68 12.96 -4.14
N VAL A 53 -6.25 12.21 -3.18
CA VAL A 53 -6.66 10.82 -3.39
C VAL A 53 -7.75 10.68 -4.47
N VAL A 54 -8.75 11.57 -4.47
CA VAL A 54 -9.79 11.55 -5.50
C VAL A 54 -9.20 11.89 -6.87
N GLN A 55 -8.28 12.86 -6.94
CA GLN A 55 -7.63 13.24 -8.19
C GLN A 55 -6.75 12.12 -8.76
N THR A 56 -6.01 11.38 -7.91
CA THR A 56 -5.22 10.23 -8.35
C THR A 56 -6.13 9.11 -8.87
N LEU A 57 -7.21 8.77 -8.14
CA LEU A 57 -8.20 7.78 -8.58
C LEU A 57 -8.85 8.14 -9.92
N MET A 58 -9.26 9.40 -10.09
CA MET A 58 -9.84 9.89 -11.35
C MET A 58 -8.82 9.84 -12.49
N SER A 59 -7.54 10.10 -12.22
CA SER A 59 -6.48 9.98 -13.23
C SER A 59 -6.23 8.53 -13.66
N SER A 60 -6.42 7.57 -12.75
CA SER A 60 -6.31 6.13 -13.05
C SER A 60 -7.56 5.54 -13.70
N LEU A 61 -8.70 6.24 -13.68
CA LEU A 61 -9.95 5.75 -14.28
C LEU A 61 -9.89 5.70 -15.82
N ARG A 62 -9.13 6.60 -16.45
CA ARG A 62 -9.01 6.68 -17.91
C ARG A 62 -8.44 5.41 -18.56
N PRO A 63 -7.32 4.82 -18.10
CA PRO A 63 -6.84 3.54 -18.63
C PRO A 63 -7.78 2.37 -18.29
N ILE A 64 -8.45 2.40 -17.14
CA ILE A 64 -9.41 1.35 -16.71
C ILE A 64 -10.62 1.30 -17.65
N GLY A 65 -11.10 2.44 -18.12
CA GLY A 65 -12.31 2.52 -18.95
C GLY A 65 -12.26 1.66 -20.22
N ASN A 66 -11.11 1.60 -20.90
CA ASN A 66 -10.94 0.78 -22.10
C ASN A 66 -11.08 -0.72 -21.79
N ILE A 67 -10.52 -1.16 -20.66
CA ILE A 67 -10.55 -2.56 -20.25
C ILE A 67 -11.96 -2.94 -19.78
N VAL A 68 -12.60 -2.07 -19.00
CA VAL A 68 -13.99 -2.27 -18.56
C VAL A 68 -14.94 -2.38 -19.74
N LEU A 69 -14.77 -1.57 -20.80
CA LEU A 69 -15.60 -1.67 -22.00
C LEU A 69 -15.47 -3.04 -22.68
N ILE A 70 -14.25 -3.56 -22.80
CA ILE A 70 -13.99 -4.89 -23.36
C ILE A 70 -14.66 -5.96 -22.47
N CYS A 71 -14.46 -5.90 -21.15
CA CYS A 71 -15.11 -6.81 -20.21
C CYS A 71 -16.63 -6.79 -20.34
N CYS A 72 -17.26 -5.61 -20.41
CA CYS A 72 -18.71 -5.48 -20.57
C CYS A 72 -19.21 -6.17 -21.85
N THR A 73 -18.50 -6.02 -22.97
CA THR A 73 -18.84 -6.72 -24.22
C THR A 73 -18.79 -8.24 -24.06
N PHE A 74 -17.74 -8.78 -23.43
CA PHE A 74 -17.64 -10.22 -23.14
C PHE A 74 -18.75 -10.70 -22.19
N PHE A 75 -19.08 -9.94 -21.16
CA PHE A 75 -20.18 -10.25 -20.25
C PHE A 75 -21.53 -10.31 -20.98
N ILE A 76 -21.78 -9.40 -21.92
CA ILE A 76 -23.00 -9.42 -22.72
C ILE A 76 -23.04 -10.66 -23.62
N ILE A 77 -21.93 -11.00 -24.29
CA ILE A 77 -21.85 -12.21 -25.14
C ILE A 77 -22.14 -13.47 -24.32
N PHE A 78 -21.46 -13.65 -23.18
CA PHE A 78 -21.69 -14.80 -22.31
C PHE A 78 -23.10 -14.79 -21.70
N GLY A 79 -23.66 -13.62 -21.40
CA GLY A 79 -25.01 -13.47 -20.85
C GLY A 79 -26.14 -13.72 -21.85
N ILE A 80 -25.86 -13.59 -23.15
CA ILE A 80 -26.78 -14.01 -24.22
C ILE A 80 -26.65 -15.53 -24.46
N LEU A 81 -25.43 -16.07 -24.44
CA LEU A 81 -25.15 -17.48 -24.74
C LEU A 81 -25.51 -18.45 -23.61
N GLY A 82 -25.29 -18.07 -22.36
CA GLY A 82 -25.69 -18.86 -21.19
C GLY A 82 -26.82 -18.16 -20.46
N VAL A 83 -27.74 -18.98 -19.91
CA VAL A 83 -28.86 -18.64 -19.01
C VAL A 83 -29.06 -17.13 -18.90
N GLN A 84 -30.06 -16.56 -19.59
CA GLN A 84 -30.40 -15.13 -19.76
C GLN A 84 -30.48 -14.33 -18.43
N ALA A 85 -29.39 -14.28 -17.68
CA ALA A 85 -29.32 -13.92 -16.27
C ALA A 85 -27.97 -13.27 -16.03
N LEU A 86 -27.86 -12.01 -16.49
CA LEU A 86 -26.73 -11.12 -16.22
C LEU A 86 -26.37 -11.08 -14.72
N MET A 87 -27.36 -11.27 -13.85
CA MET A 87 -27.19 -11.39 -12.40
C MET A 87 -26.31 -12.59 -12.00
N ALA A 88 -26.49 -13.76 -12.62
CA ALA A 88 -25.69 -14.94 -12.34
C ALA A 88 -24.22 -14.70 -12.72
N LEU A 89 -23.97 -14.12 -13.89
CA LEU A 89 -22.61 -13.81 -14.36
C LEU A 89 -21.90 -12.79 -13.47
N PHE A 90 -22.62 -11.82 -12.92
CA PHE A 90 -22.05 -10.88 -11.94
C PHE A 90 -21.57 -11.61 -10.67
N VAL A 91 -22.39 -12.53 -10.15
CA VAL A 91 -22.03 -13.32 -8.95
C VAL A 91 -20.85 -14.26 -9.26
N LEU A 92 -20.85 -14.93 -10.42
CA LEU A 92 -19.72 -15.74 -10.89
C LEU A 92 -18.42 -14.94 -10.96
N SER A 93 -18.47 -13.71 -11.50
CA SER A 93 -17.29 -12.84 -11.63
C SER A 93 -16.69 -12.43 -10.29
N SER A 94 -17.54 -12.30 -9.28
CA SER A 94 -17.14 -11.97 -7.91
C SER A 94 -16.54 -13.16 -7.17
N LYS A 95 -16.69 -14.39 -7.71
CA LYS A 95 -16.32 -15.67 -7.08
C LYS A 95 -16.92 -15.89 -5.69
N ASP A 96 -18.01 -15.19 -5.39
CA ASP A 96 -18.77 -15.40 -4.17
C ASP A 96 -20.04 -16.18 -4.52
N GLY A 97 -20.30 -17.30 -3.84
CA GLY A 97 -21.46 -18.16 -4.14
C GLY A 97 -21.49 -18.79 -5.55
N TRP A 98 -20.41 -18.67 -6.34
CA TRP A 98 -20.36 -19.15 -7.73
C TRP A 98 -20.57 -20.66 -7.86
N VAL A 99 -20.14 -21.44 -6.88
CA VAL A 99 -20.28 -22.91 -6.84
C VAL A 99 -21.77 -23.32 -6.84
N ASN A 100 -22.61 -22.62 -6.06
CA ASN A 100 -24.04 -22.91 -6.00
C ASN A 100 -24.74 -22.62 -7.34
N ILE A 101 -24.35 -21.53 -8.00
CA ILE A 101 -24.89 -21.17 -9.32
C ILE A 101 -24.41 -22.16 -10.38
N MET A 102 -23.16 -22.61 -10.30
CA MET A 102 -22.61 -23.64 -11.18
C MET A 102 -23.39 -24.96 -11.05
N TYR A 103 -23.58 -25.47 -9.83
CA TYR A 103 -24.37 -26.70 -9.62
C TYR A 103 -25.82 -26.53 -10.08
N SER A 104 -26.47 -25.42 -9.73
CA SER A 104 -27.82 -25.11 -10.21
C SER A 104 -27.90 -25.05 -11.74
N GLY A 105 -26.85 -24.56 -12.39
CA GLY A 105 -26.73 -24.52 -13.85
C GLY A 105 -26.45 -25.89 -14.46
N LEU A 106 -25.72 -26.77 -13.77
CA LEU A 106 -25.40 -28.14 -14.20
C LEU A 106 -26.62 -29.08 -14.12
N ASP A 107 -27.47 -28.85 -13.12
CA ASP A 107 -28.63 -29.68 -12.82
C ASP A 107 -29.92 -29.19 -13.49
N ALA A 108 -29.92 -27.98 -14.08
CA ALA A 108 -31.10 -27.41 -14.74
C ALA A 108 -31.53 -28.23 -15.97
N VAL A 109 -32.81 -28.58 -16.09
CA VAL A 109 -33.30 -29.40 -17.21
C VAL A 109 -34.08 -28.58 -18.23
N GLY A 110 -35.09 -27.85 -17.76
CA GLY A 110 -35.96 -27.01 -18.59
C GLY A 110 -36.92 -26.20 -17.72
N GLU A 111 -37.71 -25.33 -18.35
CA GLU A 111 -38.66 -24.48 -17.65
C GLU A 111 -39.75 -25.32 -16.97
N GLY A 112 -39.95 -25.11 -15.66
CA GLY A 112 -40.97 -25.82 -14.86
C GLY A 112 -40.64 -27.26 -14.50
N ILE A 113 -39.42 -27.74 -14.78
CA ILE A 113 -38.96 -29.10 -14.47
C ILE A 113 -38.00 -29.05 -13.27
N GLN A 114 -38.17 -29.97 -12.32
CA GLN A 114 -37.26 -30.10 -11.17
C GLN A 114 -35.84 -30.43 -11.65
N PRO A 115 -34.79 -29.75 -11.13
CA PRO A 115 -33.40 -30.06 -11.46
C PRO A 115 -33.03 -31.52 -11.14
N ILE A 116 -32.24 -32.12 -12.02
CA ILE A 116 -31.73 -33.49 -11.91
C ILE A 116 -30.22 -33.39 -11.79
N GLU A 117 -29.66 -34.05 -10.78
CA GLU A 117 -28.22 -34.04 -10.51
C GLU A 117 -27.42 -34.49 -11.75
N ASN A 118 -26.44 -33.67 -12.16
CA ASN A 118 -25.55 -33.92 -13.29
C ASN A 118 -26.26 -34.16 -14.64
N TYR A 119 -27.43 -33.53 -14.88
CA TYR A 119 -28.18 -33.71 -16.13
C TYR A 119 -27.35 -33.41 -17.39
N ASN A 120 -26.53 -32.35 -17.36
CA ASN A 120 -25.62 -32.03 -18.46
C ASN A 120 -24.33 -31.40 -17.95
N GLU A 121 -23.33 -32.27 -17.76
CA GLU A 121 -21.99 -31.93 -17.29
C GLU A 121 -21.22 -31.03 -18.26
N TRP A 122 -21.54 -31.02 -19.56
CA TRP A 122 -20.83 -30.21 -20.56
C TRP A 122 -20.98 -28.70 -20.30
N ARG A 123 -22.04 -28.30 -19.58
CA ARG A 123 -22.24 -26.92 -19.13
C ARG A 123 -21.14 -26.45 -18.17
N LEU A 124 -20.42 -27.36 -17.52
CA LEU A 124 -19.26 -27.03 -16.70
C LEU A 124 -18.21 -26.25 -17.49
N LEU A 125 -17.99 -26.61 -18.76
CA LEU A 125 -17.02 -25.92 -19.64
C LEU A 125 -17.40 -24.46 -19.85
N TYR A 126 -18.69 -24.13 -19.91
CA TYR A 126 -19.14 -22.73 -19.98
C TYR A 126 -18.77 -21.96 -18.70
N PHE A 127 -19.05 -22.51 -17.52
CA PHE A 127 -18.72 -21.87 -16.24
C PHE A 127 -17.22 -21.69 -16.03
N ILE A 128 -16.44 -22.73 -16.32
CA ILE A 128 -14.97 -22.71 -16.19
C ILE A 128 -14.33 -21.77 -17.20
N SER A 129 -14.76 -21.79 -18.47
CA SER A 129 -14.22 -20.88 -19.49
C SER A 129 -14.53 -19.41 -19.17
N PHE A 130 -15.73 -19.10 -18.69
CA PHE A 130 -16.09 -17.76 -18.23
C PHE A 130 -15.21 -17.31 -17.05
N LEU A 131 -15.06 -18.16 -16.02
CA LEU A 131 -14.24 -17.85 -14.84
C LEU A 131 -12.77 -17.60 -15.19
N LEU A 132 -12.19 -18.43 -16.07
CA LEU A 132 -10.81 -18.25 -16.53
C LEU A 132 -10.64 -16.95 -17.31
N LEU A 133 -11.56 -16.66 -18.22
CA LEU A 133 -11.51 -15.46 -19.04
C LEU A 133 -11.64 -14.19 -18.18
N VAL A 134 -12.62 -14.13 -17.27
CA VAL A 134 -12.79 -12.98 -16.36
C VAL A 134 -11.60 -12.84 -15.42
N ALA A 135 -11.08 -13.94 -14.86
CA ALA A 135 -9.90 -13.89 -14.01
C ALA A 135 -8.68 -13.36 -14.76
N PHE A 136 -8.48 -13.76 -16.02
CA PHE A 136 -7.40 -13.26 -16.87
C PHE A 136 -7.56 -11.76 -17.15
N PHE A 137 -8.77 -11.29 -17.45
CA PHE A 137 -9.01 -9.86 -17.67
C PHE A 137 -8.80 -9.02 -16.41
N VAL A 138 -9.26 -9.48 -15.24
CA VAL A 138 -9.04 -8.78 -13.96
C VAL A 138 -7.55 -8.70 -13.65
N LEU A 139 -6.80 -9.78 -13.88
CA LEU A 139 -5.35 -9.79 -13.71
C LEU A 139 -4.66 -8.81 -14.66
N ASN A 140 -5.03 -8.82 -15.95
CA ASN A 140 -4.46 -7.90 -16.93
C ASN A 140 -4.84 -6.44 -16.67
N MET A 141 -6.04 -6.18 -16.14
CA MET A 141 -6.46 -4.86 -15.69
C MET A 141 -5.60 -4.39 -14.52
N PHE A 142 -5.38 -5.26 -13.53
CA PHE A 142 -4.56 -4.95 -12.37
C PHE A 142 -3.11 -4.67 -12.78
N VAL A 143 -2.51 -5.55 -13.57
CA VAL A 143 -1.16 -5.36 -14.09
C VAL A 143 -1.09 -4.08 -14.92
N GLY A 144 -2.05 -3.81 -15.80
CA GLY A 144 -2.09 -2.59 -16.60
C GLY A 144 -2.14 -1.32 -15.75
N VAL A 145 -3.00 -1.26 -14.73
CA VAL A 145 -3.11 -0.09 -13.83
C VAL A 145 -1.86 0.07 -12.95
N VAL A 146 -1.34 -1.02 -12.40
CA VAL A 146 -0.13 -0.98 -11.56
C VAL A 146 1.08 -0.57 -12.39
N VAL A 147 1.25 -1.13 -13.58
CA VAL A 147 2.35 -0.80 -14.50
C VAL A 147 2.25 0.66 -14.94
N GLU A 148 1.07 1.14 -15.32
CA GLU A 148 0.85 2.55 -15.67
C GLU A 148 1.20 3.49 -14.51
N ASN A 149 0.71 3.19 -13.30
CA ASN A 149 1.03 3.97 -12.10
C ASN A 149 2.52 3.89 -11.74
N PHE A 150 3.16 2.74 -11.94
CA PHE A 150 4.58 2.53 -11.70
C PHE A 150 5.43 3.33 -12.69
N HIS A 151 5.08 3.32 -13.98
CA HIS A 151 5.76 4.15 -14.99
C HIS A 151 5.65 5.63 -14.66
N ARG A 152 4.45 6.12 -14.30
CA ARG A 152 4.25 7.52 -13.87
C ARG A 152 5.10 7.87 -12.65
N CYS A 153 5.10 7.01 -11.63
CA CYS A 153 5.88 7.24 -10.40
C CYS A 153 7.39 7.20 -10.68
N ARG A 154 7.86 6.27 -11.52
CA ARG A 154 9.26 6.16 -11.94
C ARG A 154 9.73 7.42 -12.65
N GLU A 155 8.92 7.96 -13.56
CA GLU A 155 9.25 9.21 -14.26
C GLU A 155 9.36 10.41 -13.31
N GLU A 156 8.44 10.52 -12.35
CA GLU A 156 8.44 11.58 -11.35
C GLU A 156 9.64 11.46 -10.41
N GLN A 157 9.91 10.26 -9.90
CA GLN A 157 11.10 9.97 -9.09
C GLN A 157 12.40 10.23 -9.86
N GLU A 158 12.49 9.87 -11.14
CA GLU A 158 13.69 10.10 -11.93
C GLU A 158 13.94 11.61 -12.11
N ARG A 159 12.89 12.42 -12.30
CA ARG A 159 12.99 13.89 -12.36
C ARG A 159 13.45 14.47 -11.02
N GLU A 160 12.83 14.07 -9.92
CA GLU A 160 13.21 14.51 -8.58
C GLU A 160 14.64 14.09 -8.22
N GLU A 161 15.03 12.86 -8.54
CA GLU A 161 16.36 12.35 -8.24
C GLU A 161 17.43 13.08 -9.05
N ARG A 162 17.17 13.37 -10.33
CA ARG A 162 18.07 14.20 -11.16
C ARG A 162 18.26 15.59 -10.55
N ALA A 163 17.17 16.24 -10.12
CA ALA A 163 17.23 17.54 -9.46
C ALA A 163 17.99 17.49 -8.12
N LEU A 164 17.73 16.46 -7.30
CA LEU A 164 18.41 16.26 -6.03
C LEU A 164 19.90 15.94 -6.21
N ARG A 165 20.27 15.12 -7.20
CA ARG A 165 21.68 14.81 -7.52
C ARG A 165 22.42 16.07 -7.95
N ALA A 166 21.81 16.93 -8.76
CA ALA A 166 22.38 18.23 -9.13
C ALA A 166 22.59 19.13 -7.89
N ALA A 167 21.56 19.27 -7.05
CA ALA A 167 21.64 20.06 -5.81
C ALA A 167 22.69 19.51 -4.81
N LYS A 168 22.76 18.18 -4.63
CA LYS A 168 23.76 17.52 -3.79
C LYS A 168 25.18 17.73 -4.31
N ARG A 169 25.40 17.68 -5.63
CA ARG A 169 26.72 17.95 -6.25
C ARG A 169 27.15 19.39 -5.99
N ALA A 170 26.26 20.36 -6.19
CA ALA A 170 26.52 21.77 -5.90
C ALA A 170 26.89 21.99 -4.42
N ARG A 171 26.08 21.44 -3.50
CA ARG A 171 26.31 21.57 -2.05
C ARG A 171 27.57 20.84 -1.56
N LYS A 172 27.91 19.69 -2.15
CA LYS A 172 29.16 18.96 -1.83
C LYS A 172 30.39 19.75 -2.26
N LEU A 173 30.35 20.36 -3.45
CA LEU A 173 31.44 21.23 -3.92
C LEU A 173 31.65 22.41 -2.97
N GLU A 174 30.56 23.03 -2.52
CA GLU A 174 30.60 24.14 -1.55
C GLU A 174 31.13 23.69 -0.17
N LYS A 175 30.64 22.56 0.36
CA LYS A 175 31.11 22.02 1.66
C LYS A 175 32.56 21.53 1.60
N LYS A 176 32.99 20.91 0.50
CA LYS A 176 34.39 20.48 0.31
C LYS A 176 35.31 21.70 0.29
N ARG A 177 34.92 22.78 -0.38
CA ARG A 177 35.65 24.07 -0.37
C ARG A 177 35.79 24.62 1.05
N ARG A 178 34.75 24.54 1.89
CA ARG A 178 34.80 24.98 3.30
C ARG A 178 35.66 24.06 4.18
N ARG A 179 35.49 22.74 4.09
CA ARG A 179 36.20 21.76 4.93
C ARG A 179 37.69 21.66 4.65
N MET A 180 38.15 21.87 3.41
CA MET A 180 39.59 21.91 3.12
C MET A 180 40.32 23.10 3.79
N ARG A 181 39.57 24.06 4.33
CA ARG A 181 40.09 25.23 5.04
C ARG A 181 40.19 25.03 6.56
N GLU A 182 39.54 24.00 7.11
CA GLU A 182 39.52 23.72 8.55
C GLU A 182 40.53 22.63 8.89
N THR A 183 41.32 22.85 9.94
CA THR A 183 42.28 21.85 10.43
C THR A 183 41.53 20.70 11.12
N PRO A 184 41.98 19.45 10.96
CA PRO A 184 41.35 18.30 11.59
C PRO A 184 41.38 18.41 13.13
N TYR A 185 40.25 18.13 13.78
CA TYR A 185 40.08 18.31 15.22
C TYR A 185 41.06 17.51 16.11
N TYR A 186 41.51 16.35 15.62
CA TYR A 186 42.46 15.47 16.32
C TYR A 186 43.92 15.94 16.21
N ALA A 187 44.19 17.09 15.56
CA ALA A 187 45.55 17.62 15.37
C ALA A 187 46.28 17.94 16.69
N GLY A 188 45.56 18.17 17.80
CA GLY A 188 46.13 18.47 19.12
C GLY A 188 46.11 17.32 20.13
N TYR A 189 45.88 16.07 19.71
CA TYR A 189 45.73 14.94 20.63
C TYR A 189 47.08 14.45 21.21
N SER A 190 47.06 14.07 22.49
CA SER A 190 48.19 13.37 23.12
C SER A 190 48.37 11.96 22.53
N ARG A 191 49.60 11.43 22.51
CA ARG A 191 49.94 10.11 21.95
C ARG A 191 49.01 8.95 22.40
N PRO A 192 48.69 8.77 23.70
CA PRO A 192 47.79 7.70 24.12
C PRO A 192 46.34 7.92 23.67
N ARG A 193 45.84 9.17 23.70
CA ARG A 193 44.48 9.49 23.23
C ARG A 193 44.34 9.32 21.72
N LEU A 194 45.38 9.64 20.96
CA LEU A 194 45.42 9.44 19.51
C LEU A 194 45.40 7.95 19.14
N PHE A 195 46.06 7.09 19.92
CA PHE A 195 46.01 5.65 19.72
C PHE A 195 44.61 5.08 19.94
N THR A 196 43.94 5.42 21.05
CA THR A 196 42.53 5.03 21.29
C THR A 196 41.61 5.57 20.22
N HIS A 197 41.83 6.81 19.77
CA HIS A 197 41.08 7.39 18.66
C HIS A 197 41.24 6.59 17.36
N ASN A 198 42.46 6.19 17.01
CA ASN A 198 42.71 5.39 15.80
C ASN A 198 42.08 4.00 15.86
N ILE A 199 42.01 3.38 17.06
CA ILE A 199 41.33 2.09 17.25
C ILE A 199 39.82 2.25 17.05
N VAL A 200 39.21 3.20 17.78
CA VAL A 200 37.76 3.41 17.77
C VAL A 200 37.24 3.88 16.41
N THR A 201 38.04 4.64 15.65
CA THR A 201 37.67 5.10 14.30
C THR A 201 37.98 4.09 13.20
N SER A 202 38.55 2.93 13.55
CA SER A 202 38.88 1.90 12.57
C SER A 202 37.64 1.12 12.12
N LYS A 203 37.55 0.82 10.83
CA LYS A 203 36.46 0.02 10.26
C LYS A 203 36.35 -1.39 10.88
N TYR A 204 37.47 -1.94 11.36
CA TYR A 204 37.52 -3.26 11.97
C TYR A 204 36.86 -3.27 13.35
N PHE A 205 37.02 -2.20 14.14
CA PHE A 205 36.35 -2.06 15.42
C PHE A 205 34.83 -1.98 15.25
N ASP A 206 34.35 -1.16 14.31
CA ASP A 206 32.92 -1.06 14.01
C ASP A 206 32.34 -2.40 13.50
N LEU A 207 33.07 -3.12 12.66
CA LEU A 207 32.66 -4.45 12.18
C LEU A 207 32.59 -5.47 13.34
N ALA A 208 33.54 -5.43 14.27
CA ALA A 208 33.55 -6.30 15.44
C ALA A 208 32.35 -6.02 16.36
N ILE A 209 32.05 -4.76 16.64
CA ILE A 209 30.86 -4.38 17.44
C ILE A 209 29.58 -4.79 16.72
N ALA A 210 29.48 -4.59 15.40
CA ALA A 210 28.32 -5.01 14.62
C ALA A 210 28.11 -6.54 14.66
N ALA A 211 29.20 -7.32 14.61
CA ALA A 211 29.12 -8.77 14.76
C ALA A 211 28.62 -9.18 16.16
N VAL A 212 29.06 -8.48 17.22
CA VAL A 212 28.58 -8.70 18.60
C VAL A 212 27.10 -8.34 18.75
N ILE A 213 26.63 -7.25 18.13
CA ILE A 213 25.20 -6.90 18.09
C ILE A 213 24.40 -8.01 17.39
N GLY A 214 24.88 -8.48 16.24
CA GLY A 214 24.24 -9.59 15.51
C GLY A 214 24.15 -10.86 16.35
N LEU A 215 25.23 -11.22 17.06
CA LEU A 215 25.25 -12.37 17.95
C LEU A 215 24.29 -12.20 19.15
N ASN A 216 24.20 -10.99 19.71
CA ASN A 216 23.25 -10.67 20.78
C ASN A 216 21.78 -10.79 20.32
N VAL A 217 21.47 -10.38 19.08
CA VAL A 217 20.12 -10.59 18.50
C VAL A 217 19.81 -12.07 18.36
N VAL A 218 20.79 -12.88 17.96
CA VAL A 218 20.63 -14.34 17.90
C VAL A 218 20.39 -14.94 19.29
N THR A 219 21.09 -14.48 20.33
CA THR A 219 20.85 -14.96 21.70
C THR A 219 19.46 -14.59 22.21
N MET A 220 18.97 -13.38 21.90
CA MET A 220 17.59 -12.98 22.22
C MET A 220 16.55 -13.83 21.46
N ALA A 221 16.86 -14.25 20.22
CA ALA A 221 15.97 -15.10 19.42
C ALA A 221 15.96 -16.58 19.86
N MET A 222 16.94 -17.02 20.65
CA MET A 222 17.00 -18.39 21.20
C MET A 222 16.10 -18.57 22.43
N GLU A 223 15.51 -17.51 22.96
CA GLU A 223 14.55 -17.58 24.07
C GLU A 223 13.25 -18.28 23.63
N PHE A 224 12.85 -19.35 24.32
CA PHE A 224 11.60 -20.06 24.08
C PHE A 224 10.89 -20.42 25.38
N TYR A 225 9.57 -20.64 25.29
CA TYR A 225 8.73 -20.92 26.45
C TYR A 225 9.05 -22.28 27.08
N ARG A 226 9.28 -22.31 28.41
CA ARG A 226 9.72 -23.48 29.21
C ARG A 226 11.09 -24.03 28.81
N MET A 227 12.10 -23.16 28.87
CA MET A 227 13.50 -23.52 28.66
C MET A 227 14.09 -24.28 29.86
N PRO A 228 14.99 -25.26 29.66
CA PRO A 228 15.75 -25.86 30.75
C PRO A 228 16.64 -24.82 31.46
N LEU A 229 16.76 -24.96 32.79
CA LEU A 229 17.51 -24.04 33.67
C LEU A 229 18.96 -23.80 33.21
N GLU A 230 19.62 -24.82 32.66
CA GLU A 230 21.00 -24.72 32.15
C GLU A 230 21.14 -23.74 30.98
N LEU A 231 20.18 -23.77 30.06
CA LEU A 231 20.21 -22.90 28.88
C LEU A 231 19.82 -21.46 29.26
N GLU A 232 18.89 -21.29 30.21
CA GLU A 232 18.53 -19.99 30.78
C GLU A 232 19.75 -19.34 31.46
N TYR A 233 20.51 -20.09 32.26
CA TYR A 233 21.71 -19.60 32.92
C TYR A 233 22.81 -19.22 31.91
N ALA A 234 23.04 -20.06 30.88
CA ALA A 234 24.00 -19.78 29.82
C ALA A 234 23.66 -18.48 29.05
N LEU A 235 22.39 -18.32 28.63
CA LEU A 235 21.93 -17.10 27.94
C LEU A 235 22.09 -15.85 28.82
N LYS A 236 21.84 -15.97 30.13
CA LYS A 236 22.05 -14.87 31.08
C LYS A 236 23.52 -14.45 31.18
N ILE A 237 24.46 -15.40 31.18
CA ILE A 237 25.91 -15.08 31.13
C ILE A 237 26.28 -14.36 29.83
N PHE A 238 25.78 -14.84 28.69
CA PHE A 238 26.01 -14.18 27.40
C PHE A 238 25.47 -12.73 27.40
N ASN A 239 24.29 -12.49 27.97
CA ASN A 239 23.73 -11.15 28.08
C ASN A 239 24.61 -10.20 28.92
N TYR A 240 25.18 -10.68 30.03
CA TYR A 240 26.15 -9.91 30.82
C TYR A 240 27.44 -9.63 30.04
N PHE A 241 27.95 -10.62 29.31
CA PHE A 241 29.12 -10.45 28.45
C PHE A 241 28.89 -9.38 27.38
N PHE A 242 27.77 -9.43 26.65
CA PHE A 242 27.44 -8.41 25.66
C PHE A 242 27.32 -7.02 26.27
N THR A 243 26.68 -6.91 27.44
CA THR A 243 26.57 -5.66 28.19
C THR A 243 27.95 -5.10 28.54
N ALA A 244 28.89 -5.94 28.97
CA ALA A 244 30.26 -5.53 29.27
C ALA A 244 31.01 -5.04 28.02
N VAL A 245 30.82 -5.70 26.86
CA VAL A 245 31.42 -5.27 25.59
C VAL A 245 30.89 -3.89 25.15
N PHE A 246 29.58 -3.65 25.26
CA PHE A 246 28.99 -2.34 24.95
C PHE A 246 29.45 -1.24 25.93
N LEU A 247 29.63 -1.58 27.20
CA LEU A 247 30.17 -0.63 28.19
C LEU A 247 31.62 -0.25 27.88
N LEU A 248 32.43 -1.23 27.47
CA LEU A 248 33.81 -1.01 27.07
C LEU A 248 33.87 -0.15 25.79
N GLU A 249 33.05 -0.45 24.79
CA GLU A 249 32.91 0.36 23.58
C GLU A 249 32.58 1.82 23.90
N LEU A 250 31.57 2.03 24.76
CA LEU A 250 31.15 3.36 25.23
C LEU A 250 32.32 4.09 25.89
N SER A 251 33.02 3.44 26.82
CA SER A 251 34.16 4.06 27.52
C SER A 251 35.28 4.48 26.57
N MET A 252 35.61 3.64 25.58
CA MET A 252 36.62 3.92 24.58
C MET A 252 36.21 5.09 23.67
N LYS A 253 34.94 5.16 23.26
CA LYS A 253 34.39 6.27 22.47
C LYS A 253 34.43 7.61 23.24
N VAL A 254 34.06 7.60 24.52
CA VAL A 254 34.10 8.79 25.37
C VAL A 254 35.54 9.32 25.54
N VAL A 255 36.52 8.45 25.75
CA VAL A 255 37.94 8.84 25.87
C VAL A 255 38.50 9.34 24.53
N ALA A 256 38.15 8.71 23.41
CA ALA A 256 38.63 9.08 22.08
C ALA A 256 38.07 10.44 21.59
N LEU A 257 36.76 10.67 21.74
CA LEU A 257 36.07 11.83 21.16
C LEU A 257 35.91 12.98 22.15
N GLY A 258 35.87 12.69 23.45
CA GLY A 258 35.48 13.63 24.51
C GLY A 258 33.97 13.76 24.65
N ILE A 259 33.49 14.00 25.87
CA ILE A 259 32.06 14.07 26.24
C ILE A 259 31.23 15.01 25.32
N PRO A 260 31.60 16.28 25.09
CA PRO A 260 30.75 17.19 24.30
C PRO A 260 30.63 16.77 22.83
N ARG A 261 31.67 16.16 22.26
CA ARG A 261 31.65 15.71 20.86
C ARG A 261 30.95 14.37 20.72
N TYR A 262 31.13 13.45 21.68
CA TYR A 262 30.36 12.20 21.76
C TYR A 262 28.84 12.46 21.81
N LEU A 263 28.38 13.45 22.57
CA LEU A 263 26.97 13.81 22.64
C LEU A 263 26.44 14.55 21.41
N THR A 264 27.33 15.14 20.59
CA THR A 264 26.96 15.88 19.38
C THR A 264 26.97 14.99 18.13
N ASP A 265 27.75 13.90 18.14
CA ASP A 265 27.77 12.90 17.08
C ASP A 265 26.49 12.05 17.21
N LYS A 266 25.52 12.34 16.34
CA LYS A 266 24.20 11.69 16.29
C LYS A 266 24.15 10.59 15.24
#